data_AF-H1SDY4-F1
#
_entry.id   AF-H1SDY4-F1
#
_cell.length_a   1.000
_cell.length_b   1.000
_cell.length_c   1.000
_cell.angle_alpha   90.00
_cell.angle_beta   90.00
_cell.angle_gamma   90.00
#
_symmetry.space_group_name_H-M   'P 1'
#
loop_
_entity.id
_entity.type
_entity.pdbx_description
1 polymer ?
#
loop_
_entity_poly.entity_id
_entity_poly.type
_entity_poly.pdbx_seq_one_letter_code
_entity_poly.pdbx_strand_id
1 'polypeptide(L)'
;MTSVFSSEALDAYFSSYAGMEGGNIGAAVWICDKEPHLLASSPGASLAPVHAPPAWDSAFRERHRHDMPRWQTHQRLARIMAATRAAALREAMPGLDWRGYFDQYLYAPRGWEFKINLYPLPKPQQMDLSQLETFRRNPCLSPNWRYVEFCRQGGRFRFIAEQRQRMRPKVILCTGQAEEEEFLLAFGFEGVPCSEHHLQPADLVKTLRVYSHEGTNLVICPKVGGPTGINSDTLLDAMGAFLSVWLDASDFPDVRAQGMRAEPPAGTAHLAWRAMAHSQASSASASPA
;
A
#
# COMPACT_ATOMS: atom_id res chain seq x y z
N MET A 1 -9.97 -25.06 -24.52
CA MET A 1 -8.73 -24.28 -24.27
C MET A 1 -8.51 -24.28 -22.77
N THR A 2 -7.49 -25.00 -22.30
CA THR A 2 -7.12 -25.06 -20.88
C THR A 2 -6.47 -23.74 -20.49
N SER A 3 -7.09 -23.01 -19.56
CA SER A 3 -6.49 -21.80 -18.99
C SER A 3 -5.16 -22.16 -18.33
N VAL A 4 -4.13 -21.31 -18.51
CA VAL A 4 -2.80 -21.51 -17.90
C VAL A 4 -2.89 -21.51 -16.36
N PHE A 5 -3.91 -20.84 -15.81
CA PHE A 5 -4.20 -20.81 -14.37
C PHE A 5 -5.69 -21.05 -14.12
N SER A 6 -6.02 -21.82 -13.08
CA SER A 6 -7.41 -21.97 -12.65
C SER A 6 -7.93 -20.69 -11.99
N SER A 7 -9.24 -20.56 -11.91
CA SER A 7 -9.89 -19.43 -11.22
C SER A 7 -9.51 -19.43 -9.73
N GLU A 8 -9.44 -20.60 -9.11
CA GLU A 8 -9.09 -20.75 -7.69
C GLU A 8 -7.64 -20.34 -7.41
N ALA A 9 -6.71 -20.68 -8.29
CA ALA A 9 -5.31 -20.27 -8.15
C ALA A 9 -5.15 -18.75 -8.28
N LEU A 10 -5.89 -18.13 -9.21
CA LEU A 10 -5.93 -16.67 -9.35
C LEU A 10 -6.55 -15.99 -8.12
N ASP A 11 -7.67 -16.50 -7.62
CA ASP A 11 -8.34 -15.95 -6.45
C ASP A 11 -7.44 -16.01 -5.22
N ALA A 12 -6.77 -17.15 -5.00
CA ALA A 12 -5.82 -17.32 -3.90
C ALA A 12 -4.63 -16.37 -4.02
N TYR A 13 -4.10 -16.18 -5.23
CA TYR A 13 -3.01 -15.23 -5.48
C TYR A 13 -3.46 -13.78 -5.24
N PHE A 14 -4.65 -13.40 -5.69
CA PHE A 14 -5.19 -12.05 -5.51
C PHE A 14 -5.65 -11.77 -4.07
N SER A 15 -6.00 -12.81 -3.31
CA SER A 15 -6.27 -12.79 -1.86
C SER A 15 -4.99 -12.70 -1.01
N SER A 16 -3.98 -11.97 -1.47
CA SER A 16 -2.66 -11.93 -0.85
C SER A 16 -1.99 -10.57 -1.06
N TYR A 17 -0.77 -10.40 -0.56
CA TYR A 17 0.03 -9.18 -0.76
C TYR A 17 0.57 -9.00 -2.19
N ALA A 18 0.15 -9.84 -3.14
CA ALA A 18 0.46 -9.70 -4.56
C ALA A 18 0.12 -8.30 -5.08
N GLY A 19 1.05 -7.73 -5.86
CA GLY A 19 0.90 -6.41 -6.49
C GLY A 19 0.87 -5.23 -5.52
N MET A 20 1.23 -5.41 -4.24
CA MET A 20 1.42 -4.30 -3.31
C MET A 20 2.87 -3.81 -3.38
N GLU A 21 3.10 -2.53 -3.12
CA GLU A 21 4.46 -1.96 -3.08
C GLU A 21 5.05 -1.99 -1.68
N GLY A 22 4.20 -2.12 -0.66
CA GLY A 22 4.61 -2.59 0.65
C GLY A 22 4.85 -1.50 1.69
N GLY A 23 5.72 -1.80 2.66
CA GLY A 23 5.99 -0.97 3.82
C GLY A 23 5.47 -1.58 5.11
N ASN A 24 5.18 -0.74 6.09
CA ASN A 24 4.75 -1.19 7.40
C ASN A 24 3.23 -1.32 7.44
N ILE A 25 2.69 -2.54 7.31
CA ILE A 25 1.24 -2.78 7.34
C ILE A 25 0.56 -2.26 8.63
N GLY A 26 1.28 -2.17 9.74
CA GLY A 26 0.80 -1.62 11.00
C GLY A 26 0.86 -0.09 11.11
N ALA A 27 1.30 0.61 10.06
CA ALA A 27 1.35 2.06 10.06
C ALA A 27 -0.05 2.68 10.09
N ALA A 28 -0.15 3.86 10.73
CA ALA A 28 -1.40 4.63 10.80
C ALA A 28 -1.85 5.19 9.45
N VAL A 29 -0.92 5.37 8.51
CA VAL A 29 -1.19 5.88 7.16
C VAL A 29 -1.05 4.77 6.13
N TRP A 30 -2.12 4.50 5.41
CA TRP A 30 -2.08 3.68 4.21
C TRP A 30 -2.21 4.56 2.97
N ILE A 31 -1.60 4.14 1.88
CA ILE A 31 -1.68 4.80 0.59
C ILE A 31 -2.18 3.77 -0.41
N CYS A 32 -3.16 4.12 -1.25
CA CYS A 32 -3.70 3.25 -2.29
C CYS A 32 -3.68 3.95 -3.66
N ASP A 33 -3.11 3.28 -4.66
CA ASP A 33 -3.36 3.63 -6.07
C ASP A 33 -4.15 2.51 -6.75
N LYS A 34 -4.50 2.71 -8.03
CA LYS A 34 -5.20 1.71 -8.83
C LYS A 34 -4.35 0.46 -9.06
N GLU A 35 -3.15 0.63 -9.60
CA GLU A 35 -2.28 -0.45 -10.12
C GLU A 35 -0.85 -0.23 -9.63
N PRO A 36 -0.08 -1.30 -9.39
CA PRO A 36 1.32 -1.19 -8.99
C PRO A 36 2.19 -0.56 -10.07
N HIS A 37 3.23 0.16 -9.65
CA HIS A 37 4.26 0.69 -10.55
C HIS A 37 5.29 -0.36 -10.97
N LEU A 38 5.46 -1.40 -10.16
CA LEU A 38 6.42 -2.48 -10.38
C LEU A 38 5.75 -3.82 -10.10
N LEU A 39 6.07 -4.83 -10.90
CA LEU A 39 5.85 -6.21 -10.49
C LEU A 39 6.87 -6.56 -9.42
N ALA A 40 6.40 -6.94 -8.24
CA ALA A 40 7.21 -7.68 -7.29
C ALA A 40 7.56 -9.04 -7.93
N SER A 41 8.73 -9.10 -8.57
CA SER A 41 9.24 -10.25 -9.33
C SER A 41 8.39 -10.61 -10.56
N SER A 42 9.04 -10.90 -11.69
CA SER A 42 8.35 -11.41 -12.88
C SER A 42 7.52 -12.64 -12.47
N PRO A 43 6.21 -12.71 -12.79
CA PRO A 43 5.42 -13.94 -12.69
C PRO A 43 5.90 -14.97 -13.73
N GLY A 44 7.16 -15.39 -13.60
CA GLY A 44 7.72 -16.57 -14.23
C GLY A 44 7.41 -17.76 -13.33
N ALA A 45 6.36 -18.50 -13.70
CA ALA A 45 6.07 -19.89 -13.34
C ALA A 45 5.17 -20.22 -12.12
N SER A 46 4.81 -19.31 -11.21
CA SER A 46 3.82 -19.66 -10.17
C SER A 46 3.04 -18.47 -9.62
N LEU A 47 1.70 -18.49 -9.75
CA LEU A 47 0.78 -17.62 -9.01
C LEU A 47 0.63 -18.09 -7.55
N ALA A 48 1.74 -18.20 -6.83
CA ALA A 48 1.71 -18.58 -5.43
C ALA A 48 1.29 -17.36 -4.58
N PRO A 49 0.34 -17.53 -3.62
CA PRO A 49 -0.05 -16.45 -2.71
C PRO A 49 1.16 -15.82 -2.00
N VAL A 50 1.17 -14.49 -1.92
CA VAL A 50 2.21 -13.74 -1.23
C VAL A 50 1.78 -13.53 0.23
N HIS A 51 2.44 -14.22 1.15
CA HIS A 51 2.00 -14.29 2.56
C HIS A 51 2.46 -13.13 3.44
N ALA A 52 3.42 -12.32 3.00
CA ALA A 52 3.94 -11.18 3.74
C ALA A 52 3.93 -9.91 2.88
N PRO A 53 3.67 -8.73 3.47
CA PRO A 53 3.77 -7.48 2.74
C PRO A 53 5.21 -7.29 2.25
N PRO A 54 5.43 -6.86 0.99
CA PRO A 54 6.75 -6.43 0.55
C PRO A 54 7.17 -5.16 1.32
N ALA A 55 8.43 -4.77 1.18
CA ALA A 55 8.93 -3.50 1.70
C ALA A 55 10.18 -3.07 0.92
N TRP A 56 10.49 -1.78 0.94
CA TRP A 56 11.69 -1.20 0.37
C TRP A 56 12.83 -1.24 1.39
N ASP A 57 13.30 -2.46 1.65
CA ASP A 57 14.48 -2.71 2.47
C ASP A 57 15.79 -2.31 1.77
N SER A 58 16.91 -2.50 2.44
CA SER A 58 18.23 -2.17 1.89
C SER A 58 18.54 -2.92 0.60
N ALA A 59 18.11 -4.18 0.48
CA ALA A 59 18.33 -5.00 -0.71
C ALA A 59 17.49 -4.51 -1.90
N PHE A 60 16.23 -4.14 -1.68
CA PHE A 60 15.38 -3.53 -2.68
C PHE A 60 15.98 -2.21 -3.18
N ARG A 61 16.36 -1.31 -2.26
CA ARG A 61 16.94 -0.01 -2.60
C ARG A 61 18.23 -0.16 -3.37
N GLU A 62 19.07 -1.13 -3.01
CA GLU A 62 20.31 -1.39 -3.75
C GLU A 62 20.03 -1.84 -5.19
N ARG A 63 19.14 -2.82 -5.36
CA ARG A 63 18.77 -3.32 -6.70
C ARG A 63 18.17 -2.24 -7.60
N HIS A 64 17.43 -1.29 -7.03
CA HIS A 64 16.72 -0.26 -7.78
C HIS A 64 17.35 1.13 -7.70
N ARG A 65 18.57 1.26 -7.15
CA ARG A 65 19.24 2.55 -6.91
C ARG A 65 19.25 3.47 -8.12
N HIS A 66 19.44 2.92 -9.31
CA HIS A 66 19.49 3.68 -10.56
C HIS A 66 18.12 4.08 -11.13
N ASP A 67 17.07 3.34 -10.78
CA ASP A 67 15.70 3.56 -11.27
C ASP A 67 14.89 4.47 -10.35
N MET A 68 15.11 4.38 -9.04
CA MET A 68 14.40 5.16 -8.02
C MET A 68 14.30 6.67 -8.32
N PRO A 69 15.36 7.36 -8.80
CA PRO A 69 15.26 8.78 -9.17
C PRO A 69 14.26 9.09 -10.29
N ARG A 70 13.81 8.09 -11.05
CA ARG A 70 12.81 8.24 -12.12
C ARG A 70 11.39 8.01 -11.63
N TRP A 71 11.19 7.54 -10.40
CA TRP A 71 9.88 7.21 -9.86
C TRP A 71 9.17 8.45 -9.29
N GLN A 72 8.72 9.29 -10.21
CA GLN A 72 8.16 10.61 -9.92
C GLN A 72 6.90 10.56 -9.03
N THR A 73 6.07 9.52 -9.13
CA THR A 73 4.92 9.33 -8.24
C THR A 73 5.38 9.11 -6.79
N HIS A 74 6.33 8.21 -6.58
CA HIS A 74 6.83 7.89 -5.25
C HIS A 74 7.60 9.05 -4.59
N GLN A 75 8.33 9.85 -5.37
CA GLN A 75 8.95 11.08 -4.85
C GLN A 75 7.91 12.08 -4.33
N ARG A 76 6.78 12.23 -5.04
CA ARG A 76 5.66 13.07 -4.58
C ARG A 76 4.98 12.51 -3.34
N LEU A 77 4.81 11.19 -3.27
CA LEU A 77 4.27 10.53 -2.06
C LEU A 77 5.22 10.68 -0.86
N ALA A 78 6.54 10.57 -1.06
CA ALA A 78 7.52 10.86 -0.02
C ALA A 78 7.43 12.31 0.48
N ARG A 79 7.17 13.27 -0.42
CA ARG A 79 6.94 14.65 -0.01
C ARG A 79 5.67 14.82 0.82
N ILE A 80 4.56 14.24 0.39
CA ILE A 80 3.32 14.23 1.17
C ILE A 80 3.57 13.64 2.57
N MET A 81 4.25 12.50 2.65
CA MET A 81 4.52 11.84 3.93
C MET A 81 5.50 12.62 4.82
N ALA A 82 6.55 13.20 4.25
CA ALA A 82 7.48 14.06 4.98
C ALA A 82 6.76 15.30 5.57
N ALA A 83 5.88 15.95 4.79
CA ALA A 83 5.06 17.05 5.25
C ALA A 83 4.02 16.61 6.31
N THR A 84 3.41 15.44 6.13
CA THR A 84 2.48 14.84 7.10
C THR A 84 3.17 14.64 8.45
N ARG A 85 4.36 14.04 8.44
CA ARG A 85 5.18 13.81 9.64
C ARG A 85 5.54 15.13 10.31
N ALA A 86 6.07 16.10 9.55
CA ALA A 86 6.48 17.39 10.10
C ALA A 86 5.30 18.12 10.78
N ALA A 87 4.12 18.09 10.16
CA ALA A 87 2.91 18.68 10.71
C ALA A 87 2.42 17.95 11.98
N ALA A 88 2.39 16.61 11.98
CA ALA A 88 1.98 15.82 13.15
C ALA A 88 2.92 16.00 14.35
N LEU A 89 4.22 16.14 14.09
CA LEU A 89 5.25 16.40 15.11
C LEU A 89 5.37 17.88 15.50
N ARG A 90 4.65 18.78 14.82
CA ARG A 90 4.73 20.24 15.00
C ARG A 90 6.16 20.77 14.85
N GLU A 91 6.92 20.19 13.92
CA GLU A 91 8.28 20.63 13.61
C GLU A 91 8.24 22.00 12.92
N ALA A 92 8.90 23.01 13.50
CA ALA A 92 9.01 24.34 12.88
C ALA A 92 9.92 24.33 11.64
N MET A 93 10.91 23.43 11.62
CA MET A 93 11.78 23.12 10.49
C MET A 93 11.84 21.59 10.38
N PRO A 94 11.46 20.99 9.24
CA PRO A 94 11.46 19.55 9.09
C PRO A 94 12.89 19.00 9.31
N GLY A 95 13.05 18.12 10.30
CA GLY A 95 14.35 17.47 10.55
C GLY A 95 14.73 16.45 9.47
N LEU A 96 13.76 16.07 8.63
CA LEU A 96 13.88 15.12 7.54
C LEU A 96 13.23 15.74 6.30
N ASP A 97 14.03 16.06 5.28
CA ASP A 97 13.50 16.52 4.00
C ASP A 97 12.88 15.35 3.21
N TRP A 98 12.07 15.66 2.21
CA TRP A 98 11.38 14.63 1.43
C TRP A 98 12.32 13.71 0.66
N ARG A 99 13.54 14.17 0.31
CA ARG A 99 14.55 13.35 -0.38
C ARG A 99 15.12 12.30 0.56
N GLY A 100 15.55 12.72 1.75
CA GLY A 100 15.94 11.80 2.81
C GLY A 100 14.81 10.85 3.19
N TYR A 101 13.57 11.33 3.23
CA TYR A 101 12.39 10.48 3.42
C TYR A 101 12.27 9.42 2.33
N PHE A 102 12.32 9.82 1.05
CA PHE A 102 12.24 8.93 -0.10
C PHE A 102 13.34 7.87 -0.08
N ASP A 103 14.57 8.30 0.17
CA ASP A 103 15.77 7.45 0.10
C ASP A 103 15.86 6.44 1.24
N GLN A 104 15.30 6.75 2.42
CA GLN A 104 15.51 5.94 3.63
C GLN A 104 14.22 5.36 4.23
N TYR A 105 13.09 6.05 4.13
CA TYR A 105 11.89 5.76 4.93
C TYR A 105 10.69 5.33 4.10
N LEU A 106 10.52 5.84 2.87
CA LEU A 106 9.35 5.53 2.05
C LEU A 106 9.25 4.01 1.81
N TYR A 107 8.16 3.41 2.27
CA TYR A 107 7.83 1.98 2.23
C TYR A 107 8.87 1.08 2.89
N ALA A 108 9.66 1.61 3.84
CA ALA A 108 10.59 0.81 4.62
C ALA A 108 9.82 -0.20 5.52
N PRO A 109 10.44 -1.34 5.92
CA PRO A 109 9.79 -2.34 6.76
C PRO A 109 9.20 -1.80 8.08
N ARG A 110 9.85 -0.77 8.65
CA ARG A 110 9.40 -0.03 9.84
C ARG A 110 9.11 1.44 9.52
N GLY A 111 8.74 1.71 8.27
CA GLY A 111 8.31 3.04 7.83
C GLY A 111 7.00 3.44 8.50
N TRP A 112 6.57 4.66 8.17
CA TRP A 112 5.36 5.26 8.74
C TRP A 112 4.16 5.18 7.80
N GLU A 113 4.27 4.40 6.73
CA GLU A 113 3.17 4.12 5.83
C GLU A 113 3.20 2.69 5.27
N PHE A 114 2.04 2.27 4.78
CA PHE A 114 1.85 1.08 3.97
C PHE A 114 1.29 1.45 2.60
N LYS A 115 1.81 0.86 1.54
CA LYS A 115 1.36 1.09 0.17
C LYS A 115 0.72 -0.15 -0.42
N ILE A 116 -0.56 0.00 -0.70
CA ILE A 116 -1.43 -0.99 -1.31
C ILE A 116 -1.89 -0.50 -2.69
N ASN A 117 -2.38 -1.42 -3.52
CA ASN A 117 -2.99 -1.11 -4.81
C ASN A 117 -4.34 -1.82 -4.90
N LEU A 118 -5.34 -1.24 -5.58
CA LEU A 118 -6.62 -1.91 -5.79
C LEU A 118 -6.42 -3.24 -6.53
N TYR A 119 -5.66 -3.19 -7.61
CA TYR A 119 -5.50 -4.29 -8.56
C TYR A 119 -4.09 -4.89 -8.47
N PRO A 120 -3.96 -6.23 -8.40
CA PRO A 120 -2.68 -6.90 -8.17
C PRO A 120 -1.76 -6.98 -9.40
N LEU A 121 -2.30 -6.81 -10.60
CA LEU A 121 -1.52 -6.80 -11.84
C LEU A 121 -1.16 -5.35 -12.25
N PRO A 122 0.05 -5.11 -12.76
CA PRO A 122 0.46 -3.80 -13.25
C PRO A 122 -0.24 -3.46 -14.57
N LYS A 123 0.03 -2.27 -15.10
CA LYS A 123 -0.43 -1.91 -16.44
C LYS A 123 0.26 -2.75 -17.51
N PRO A 124 -0.42 -2.99 -18.66
CA PRO A 124 0.18 -3.71 -19.80
C PRO A 124 1.54 -3.19 -20.25
N GLN A 125 1.79 -1.88 -20.15
CA GLN A 125 3.07 -1.25 -20.54
C GLN A 125 4.24 -1.61 -19.61
N GLN A 126 3.94 -2.15 -18.43
CA GLN A 126 4.91 -2.55 -17.41
C GLN A 126 5.11 -4.08 -17.37
N MET A 127 4.46 -4.81 -18.28
CA MET A 127 4.58 -6.26 -18.41
C MET A 127 5.44 -6.61 -19.62
N ASP A 128 6.19 -7.71 -19.51
CA ASP A 128 6.82 -8.30 -20.70
C ASP A 128 5.78 -8.99 -21.61
N LEU A 129 6.17 -9.28 -22.86
CA LEU A 129 5.26 -9.89 -23.84
C LEU A 129 4.72 -11.25 -23.39
N SER A 130 5.54 -12.06 -22.70
CA SER A 130 5.15 -13.40 -22.25
C SER A 130 4.09 -13.35 -21.14
N GLN A 131 4.23 -12.41 -20.21
CA GLN A 131 3.27 -12.13 -19.15
C GLN A 131 1.96 -11.63 -19.74
N LEU A 132 2.06 -10.67 -20.66
CA LEU A 132 0.92 -10.07 -21.31
C LEU A 132 0.11 -11.12 -22.10
N GLU A 133 0.79 -12.02 -22.82
CA GLU A 133 0.14 -13.14 -23.51
C GLU A 133 -0.52 -14.12 -22.55
N THR A 134 0.15 -14.45 -21.45
CA THR A 134 -0.38 -15.36 -20.43
C THR A 134 -1.67 -14.84 -19.83
N PHE A 135 -1.70 -13.56 -19.44
CA PHE A 135 -2.91 -12.96 -18.88
C PHE A 135 -4.02 -12.78 -19.92
N ARG A 136 -3.70 -12.40 -21.16
CA ARG A 136 -4.69 -12.26 -22.24
C ARG A 136 -5.40 -13.56 -22.59
N ARG A 137 -4.74 -14.71 -22.44
CA ARG A 137 -5.31 -16.03 -22.72
C ARG A 137 -6.19 -16.55 -21.58
N ASN A 138 -6.17 -15.91 -20.40
CA ASN A 138 -6.98 -16.34 -19.26
C ASN A 138 -8.40 -15.72 -19.33
N PRO A 139 -9.46 -16.54 -19.34
CA PRO A 139 -10.84 -16.05 -19.50
C PRO A 139 -11.35 -15.20 -18.32
N CYS A 140 -10.74 -15.32 -17.13
CA CYS A 140 -11.05 -14.49 -15.97
C CYS A 140 -10.41 -13.10 -16.04
N LEU A 141 -9.35 -12.94 -16.85
CA LEU A 141 -8.58 -11.70 -16.93
C LEU A 141 -8.82 -10.92 -18.23
N SER A 142 -9.42 -11.57 -19.24
CA SER A 142 -9.66 -11.01 -20.55
C SER A 142 -11.12 -11.17 -20.98
N PRO A 143 -11.78 -10.09 -21.43
CA PRO A 143 -11.30 -8.70 -21.51
C PRO A 143 -11.19 -8.03 -20.12
N ASN A 144 -10.58 -6.83 -20.05
CA ASN A 144 -10.25 -6.15 -18.79
C ASN A 144 -11.41 -5.99 -17.79
N TRP A 145 -12.65 -5.83 -18.25
CA TRP A 145 -13.79 -5.73 -17.34
C TRP A 145 -13.99 -7.00 -16.51
N ARG A 146 -13.64 -8.18 -17.04
CA ARG A 146 -13.68 -9.44 -16.28
C ARG A 146 -12.64 -9.47 -15.18
N TYR A 147 -11.44 -8.96 -15.45
CA TYR A 147 -10.40 -8.84 -14.43
C TYR A 147 -10.84 -7.93 -13.28
N VAL A 148 -11.42 -6.77 -13.62
CA VAL A 148 -11.98 -5.84 -12.63
C VAL A 148 -13.06 -6.51 -11.80
N GLU A 149 -14.03 -7.17 -12.45
CA GLU A 149 -15.11 -7.85 -11.77
C GLU A 149 -14.63 -9.02 -10.90
N PHE A 150 -13.65 -9.78 -11.39
CA PHE A 150 -13.01 -10.86 -10.66
C PHE A 150 -12.34 -10.36 -9.37
N CYS A 151 -11.71 -9.18 -9.40
CA CYS A 151 -11.14 -8.57 -8.20
C CYS A 151 -12.21 -8.03 -7.24
N ARG A 152 -13.29 -7.42 -7.79
CA ARG A 152 -14.40 -6.84 -7.03
C ARG A 152 -15.20 -7.90 -6.27
N GLN A 153 -15.59 -8.97 -6.95
CA GLN A 153 -16.39 -10.06 -6.39
C GLN A 153 -15.55 -11.14 -5.68
N GLY A 154 -14.27 -11.20 -6.01
CA GLY A 154 -13.37 -12.22 -5.52
C GLY A 154 -12.56 -11.80 -4.28
N GLY A 155 -11.46 -12.50 -4.14
CA GLY A 155 -10.60 -12.42 -2.98
C GLY A 155 -9.77 -11.15 -2.85
N ARG A 156 -9.58 -10.37 -3.92
CA ARG A 156 -8.77 -9.13 -3.84
C ARG A 156 -9.43 -8.09 -2.93
N PHE A 157 -10.66 -7.68 -3.24
CA PHE A 157 -11.33 -6.62 -2.49
C PHE A 157 -11.70 -7.12 -1.08
N ARG A 158 -12.11 -8.39 -0.96
CA ARG A 158 -12.28 -9.05 0.34
C ARG A 158 -11.01 -8.99 1.20
N PHE A 159 -9.85 -9.34 0.63
CA PHE A 159 -8.56 -9.28 1.34
C PHE A 159 -8.23 -7.87 1.80
N ILE A 160 -8.42 -6.85 0.95
CA ILE A 160 -8.18 -5.44 1.31
C ILE A 160 -9.06 -5.03 2.50
N ALA A 161 -10.37 -5.33 2.44
CA ALA A 161 -11.31 -5.02 3.51
C ALA A 161 -10.93 -5.72 4.83
N GLU A 162 -10.58 -7.00 4.78
CA GLU A 162 -10.10 -7.77 5.94
C GLU A 162 -8.83 -7.16 6.55
N GLN A 163 -7.86 -6.75 5.71
CA GLN A 163 -6.65 -6.10 6.21
C GLN A 163 -6.99 -4.77 6.88
N ARG A 164 -7.85 -3.93 6.29
CA ARG A 164 -8.28 -2.67 6.93
C ARG A 164 -8.94 -2.93 8.28
N GLN A 165 -9.88 -3.87 8.36
CA GLN A 165 -10.59 -4.19 9.60
C GLN A 165 -9.64 -4.66 10.71
N ARG A 166 -8.64 -5.47 10.34
CA ARG A 166 -7.63 -6.00 11.26
C ARG A 166 -6.65 -4.94 11.75
N MET A 167 -6.13 -4.13 10.82
CA MET A 167 -5.01 -3.23 11.08
C MET A 167 -5.45 -1.83 11.48
N ARG A 168 -6.68 -1.43 11.12
CA ARG A 168 -7.32 -0.16 11.49
C ARG A 168 -6.41 1.05 11.28
N PRO A 169 -5.92 1.31 10.05
CA PRO A 169 -5.19 2.54 9.79
C PRO A 169 -6.07 3.75 10.15
N LYS A 170 -5.46 4.82 10.68
CA LYS A 170 -6.17 6.07 10.98
C LYS A 170 -6.57 6.78 9.69
N VAL A 171 -5.73 6.69 8.66
CA VAL A 171 -5.94 7.35 7.36
C VAL A 171 -5.57 6.42 6.20
N ILE A 172 -6.39 6.42 5.15
CA ILE A 172 -6.09 5.79 3.87
C ILE A 172 -6.14 6.87 2.79
N LEU A 173 -4.99 7.20 2.19
CA LEU A 173 -4.88 8.13 1.05
C LEU A 173 -5.04 7.37 -0.27
N CYS A 174 -6.15 7.57 -0.96
CA CYS A 174 -6.40 7.01 -2.28
C CYS A 174 -6.15 8.05 -3.38
N THR A 175 -5.30 7.72 -4.36
CA THR A 175 -5.01 8.63 -5.47
C THR A 175 -5.77 8.24 -6.74
N GLY A 176 -6.58 9.16 -7.27
CA GLY A 176 -7.40 8.97 -8.46
C GLY A 176 -8.90 8.98 -8.19
N GLN A 177 -9.53 10.15 -8.30
CA GLN A 177 -10.98 10.30 -8.10
C GLN A 177 -11.85 9.50 -9.08
N ALA A 178 -11.31 9.09 -10.22
CA ALA A 178 -12.05 8.28 -11.18
C ALA A 178 -12.29 6.84 -10.68
N GLU A 179 -11.57 6.42 -9.65
CA GLU A 179 -11.61 5.07 -9.06
C GLU A 179 -12.35 5.05 -7.70
N GLU A 180 -13.19 6.05 -7.44
CA GLU A 180 -13.83 6.23 -6.14
C GLU A 180 -14.71 5.05 -5.72
N GLU A 181 -15.60 4.59 -6.60
CA GLU A 181 -16.48 3.47 -6.30
C GLU A 181 -15.67 2.22 -5.94
N GLU A 182 -14.55 1.99 -6.64
CA GLU A 182 -13.64 0.88 -6.34
C GLU A 182 -12.96 1.03 -4.98
N PHE A 183 -12.53 2.24 -4.61
CA PHE A 183 -11.95 2.47 -3.28
C PHE A 183 -12.99 2.24 -2.18
N LEU A 184 -14.21 2.74 -2.36
CA LEU A 184 -15.29 2.54 -1.40
C LEU A 184 -15.61 1.07 -1.22
N LEU A 185 -15.74 0.33 -2.32
CA LEU A 185 -15.99 -1.11 -2.28
C LEU A 185 -14.83 -1.88 -1.64
N ALA A 186 -13.60 -1.66 -2.11
CA ALA A 186 -12.42 -2.41 -1.65
C ALA A 186 -12.11 -2.22 -0.17
N PHE A 187 -12.36 -1.02 0.36
CA PHE A 187 -12.11 -0.70 1.77
C PHE A 187 -13.36 -0.81 2.65
N GLY A 188 -14.53 -1.14 2.11
CA GLY A 188 -15.77 -1.27 2.89
C GLY A 188 -16.29 0.07 3.43
N PHE A 189 -16.37 1.08 2.57
CA PHE A 189 -16.96 2.40 2.82
C PHE A 189 -18.24 2.64 1.99
N GLU A 190 -18.81 1.60 1.38
CA GLU A 190 -20.09 1.72 0.65
C GLU A 190 -21.20 2.26 1.57
N GLY A 191 -21.97 3.22 1.06
CA GLY A 191 -23.04 3.88 1.82
C GLY A 191 -22.57 4.82 2.93
N VAL A 192 -21.26 5.00 3.14
CA VAL A 192 -20.73 5.99 4.08
C VAL A 192 -20.90 7.39 3.48
N PRO A 193 -21.43 8.37 4.24
CA PRO A 193 -21.57 9.74 3.75
C PRO A 193 -20.21 10.36 3.39
N CYS A 194 -20.18 11.07 2.26
CA CYS A 194 -19.02 11.83 1.82
C CYS A 194 -19.00 13.23 2.44
N SER A 195 -17.82 13.69 2.83
CA SER A 195 -17.53 15.10 3.08
C SER A 195 -16.51 15.62 2.08
N GLU A 196 -16.81 16.77 1.46
CA GLU A 196 -15.89 17.40 0.51
C GLU A 196 -15.01 18.43 1.23
N HIS A 197 -13.71 18.40 0.90
CA HIS A 197 -12.72 19.34 1.43
C HIS A 197 -11.92 19.96 0.29
N HIS A 198 -11.46 21.18 0.47
CA HIS A 198 -10.72 21.90 -0.56
C HIS A 198 -9.27 22.14 -0.12
N LEU A 199 -8.32 21.60 -0.87
CA LEU A 199 -6.92 22.00 -0.80
C LEU A 199 -6.72 23.23 -1.68
N GLN A 200 -6.50 24.37 -1.05
CA GLN A 200 -6.22 25.63 -1.75
C GLN A 200 -5.03 26.38 -1.13
N PRO A 201 -3.80 25.85 -1.28
CA PRO A 201 -2.61 26.58 -0.86
C PRO A 201 -2.10 27.56 -1.94
N ALA A 202 -2.71 27.56 -3.14
CA ALA A 202 -2.43 28.46 -4.27
C ALA A 202 -3.72 28.68 -5.09
N ASP A 203 -3.64 29.29 -6.28
CA ASP A 203 -4.79 29.68 -7.12
C ASP A 203 -5.67 28.52 -7.61
N LEU A 204 -5.14 27.29 -7.60
CA LEU A 204 -5.84 26.09 -8.07
C LEU A 204 -6.37 25.26 -6.89
N VAL A 205 -7.70 25.26 -6.75
CA VAL A 205 -8.42 24.43 -5.77
C VAL A 205 -8.40 22.96 -6.21
N LYS A 206 -8.05 22.06 -5.29
CA LYS A 206 -8.23 20.61 -5.45
C LYS A 206 -9.26 20.11 -4.46
N THR A 207 -10.33 19.52 -4.96
CA THR A 207 -11.34 18.87 -4.12
C THR A 207 -10.84 17.52 -3.65
N LEU A 208 -11.04 17.23 -2.38
CA LEU A 208 -10.84 15.95 -1.73
C LEU A 208 -12.20 15.41 -1.30
N ARG A 209 -12.35 14.09 -1.32
CA ARG A 209 -13.53 13.40 -0.79
C ARG A 209 -13.10 12.58 0.41
N VAL A 210 -13.76 12.78 1.53
CA VAL A 210 -13.41 12.16 2.80
C VAL A 210 -14.59 11.38 3.36
N TYR A 211 -14.32 10.11 3.65
CA TYR A 211 -15.25 9.17 4.25
C TYR A 211 -14.68 8.70 5.58
N SER A 212 -15.49 8.69 6.64
CA SER A 212 -15.06 8.29 7.99
C SER A 212 -15.89 7.12 8.47
N HIS A 213 -15.23 6.01 8.78
CA HIS A 213 -15.90 4.78 9.20
C HIS A 213 -14.99 3.97 10.13
N GLU A 214 -15.52 3.52 11.28
CA GLU A 214 -14.82 2.66 12.25
C GLU A 214 -13.43 3.14 12.67
N GLY A 215 -13.24 4.46 12.81
CA GLY A 215 -11.97 5.06 13.22
C GLY A 215 -10.93 5.18 12.09
N THR A 216 -11.27 4.79 10.86
CA THR A 216 -10.46 5.02 9.66
C THR A 216 -11.07 6.13 8.81
N ASN A 217 -10.21 7.01 8.28
CA ASN A 217 -10.59 8.06 7.35
C ASN A 217 -10.03 7.76 5.96
N LEU A 218 -10.90 7.51 4.99
CA LEU A 218 -10.55 7.34 3.59
C LEU A 218 -10.56 8.70 2.91
N VAL A 219 -9.41 9.14 2.42
CA VAL A 219 -9.21 10.40 1.72
C VAL A 219 -8.94 10.11 0.25
N ILE A 220 -9.87 10.48 -0.63
CA ILE A 220 -9.74 10.32 -2.07
C ILE A 220 -9.34 11.66 -2.68
N CYS A 221 -8.20 11.67 -3.35
CA CYS A 221 -7.63 12.86 -3.96
C CYS A 221 -7.46 12.70 -5.48
N PRO A 222 -7.30 13.81 -6.24
CA PRO A 222 -6.84 13.73 -7.62
C PRO A 222 -5.53 12.94 -7.71
N LYS A 223 -5.22 12.39 -8.90
CA LYS A 223 -3.98 11.64 -9.09
C LYS A 223 -2.77 12.45 -8.63
N VAL A 224 -1.79 11.78 -8.03
CA VAL A 224 -0.53 12.42 -7.68
C VAL A 224 0.32 12.54 -8.95
N GLY A 225 0.62 13.76 -9.36
CA GLY A 225 1.23 14.08 -10.66
C GLY A 225 0.23 14.26 -11.81
N GLY A 226 0.76 14.45 -13.02
CA GLY A 226 -0.03 14.80 -14.21
C GLY A 226 -0.53 16.25 -14.22
N PRO A 227 -1.17 16.70 -15.32
CA PRO A 227 -1.55 18.10 -15.50
C PRO A 227 -2.70 18.55 -14.60
N THR A 228 -3.64 17.64 -14.28
CA THR A 228 -4.83 17.94 -13.47
C THR A 228 -4.72 17.47 -12.02
N GLY A 229 -3.64 16.78 -11.66
CA GLY A 229 -3.46 16.17 -10.36
C GLY A 229 -2.83 17.07 -9.29
N ILE A 230 -2.36 16.44 -8.22
CA ILE A 230 -1.55 17.05 -7.16
C ILE A 230 -0.09 17.03 -7.63
N ASN A 231 0.40 18.14 -8.19
CA ASN A 231 1.65 18.15 -8.96
C ASN A 231 2.65 19.24 -8.56
N SER A 232 2.26 20.20 -7.72
CA SER A 232 3.15 21.25 -7.19
C SER A 232 3.58 20.94 -5.77
N ASP A 233 4.80 21.37 -5.41
CA ASP A 233 5.36 21.26 -4.06
C ASP A 233 4.40 21.78 -2.98
N THR A 234 3.82 22.95 -3.21
CA THR A 234 2.86 23.59 -2.32
C THR A 234 1.57 22.75 -2.13
N LEU A 235 1.06 22.10 -3.18
CA LEU A 235 -0.10 21.20 -3.06
C LEU A 235 0.26 19.89 -2.33
N LEU A 236 1.48 19.36 -2.54
CA LEU A 236 1.95 18.17 -1.86
C LEU A 236 2.14 18.41 -0.35
N ASP A 237 2.70 19.57 0.01
CA ASP A 237 2.89 19.96 1.41
C ASP A 237 1.53 20.20 2.10
N ALA A 238 0.60 20.87 1.42
CA ALA A 238 -0.76 21.08 1.93
C ALA A 238 -1.54 19.78 2.09
N MET A 239 -1.39 18.82 1.16
CA MET A 239 -1.93 17.48 1.32
C MET A 239 -1.35 16.81 2.57
N GLY A 240 -0.04 16.87 2.78
CA GLY A 240 0.57 16.29 3.98
C GLY A 240 0.03 16.91 5.28
N ALA A 241 -0.06 18.25 5.33
CA ALA A 241 -0.66 18.95 6.46
C ALA A 241 -2.12 18.54 6.69
N PHE A 242 -2.91 18.36 5.62
CA PHE A 242 -4.29 17.90 5.71
C PHE A 242 -4.39 16.49 6.32
N LEU A 243 -3.55 15.54 5.91
CA LEU A 243 -3.56 14.18 6.47
C LEU A 243 -3.20 14.16 7.96
N SER A 244 -2.37 15.11 8.41
CA SER A 244 -1.91 15.18 9.80
C SER A 244 -3.02 15.41 10.84
N VAL A 245 -4.21 15.87 10.42
CA VAL A 245 -5.32 16.16 11.35
C VAL A 245 -5.83 14.92 12.10
N TRP A 246 -5.58 13.72 11.56
CA TRP A 246 -5.96 12.44 12.16
C TRP A 246 -4.77 11.70 12.81
N LEU A 247 -3.60 12.33 12.83
CA LEU A 247 -2.36 11.69 13.26
C LEU A 247 -1.79 12.42 14.46
N ASP A 248 -0.99 11.70 15.23
CA ASP A 248 -0.28 12.24 16.38
C ASP A 248 1.21 11.83 16.36
N ALA A 249 1.98 12.39 17.29
CA ALA A 249 3.41 12.14 17.34
C ALA A 249 3.77 10.65 17.55
N SER A 250 2.89 9.85 18.17
CA SER A 250 3.13 8.43 18.41
C SER A 250 3.01 7.58 17.14
N ASP A 251 2.37 8.11 16.08
CA ASP A 251 2.32 7.47 14.75
C ASP A 251 3.66 7.58 14.00
N PHE A 252 4.55 8.47 14.46
CA PHE A 252 5.87 8.71 13.88
C PHE A 252 7.00 8.45 14.88
N PRO A 253 7.11 7.23 15.45
CA PRO A 253 8.15 6.94 16.43
C PRO A 253 9.54 7.06 15.81
N ASP A 254 10.52 7.49 16.60
CA ASP A 254 11.90 7.62 16.14
C ASP A 254 12.47 6.23 15.80
N VAL A 255 12.69 6.00 14.51
CA VAL A 255 13.23 4.75 13.98
C VAL A 255 14.70 4.57 14.40
N ARG A 256 15.44 5.66 14.68
CA ARG A 256 16.83 5.58 15.17
C ARG A 256 16.92 5.07 16.60
N ALA A 257 15.96 5.42 17.45
CA ALA A 257 15.86 4.88 18.81
C ALA A 257 15.56 3.37 18.82
N GLN A 258 14.95 2.84 17.75
CA GLN A 258 14.66 1.41 17.59
C GLN A 258 15.86 0.62 17.01
N GLY A 259 16.84 1.30 16.40
CA GLY A 259 18.06 0.72 15.83
C GLY A 259 19.12 0.27 16.84
N MET A 260 18.98 0.59 18.14
CA MET A 260 19.83 0.02 19.21
C MET A 260 19.45 -1.43 19.59
N ARG A 261 18.34 -1.96 19.08
CA ARG A 261 18.10 -3.41 19.06
C ARG A 261 18.36 -3.89 17.63
N ALA A 262 19.62 -4.21 17.35
CA ALA A 262 20.07 -4.77 16.09
C ALA A 262 19.08 -5.82 15.57
N GLU A 263 18.63 -5.65 14.33
CA GLU A 263 17.87 -6.70 13.65
C GLU A 263 18.76 -7.93 13.47
N PRO A 264 18.29 -9.13 13.86
CA PRO A 264 18.97 -10.33 13.43
C PRO A 264 18.76 -10.47 11.91
N PRO A 265 19.72 -11.05 11.18
CA PRO A 265 19.66 -11.16 9.74
C PRO A 265 18.35 -11.83 9.28
N ALA A 266 17.81 -11.31 8.17
CA ALA A 266 16.65 -11.85 7.46
C ALA A 266 16.88 -13.34 7.17
N GLY A 267 16.27 -14.18 8.01
CA GLY A 267 16.53 -15.62 8.09
C GLY A 267 16.13 -16.23 9.43
N THR A 268 16.06 -15.42 10.50
CA THR A 268 15.68 -15.88 11.84
C THR A 268 14.19 -15.72 12.17
N ALA A 269 13.45 -14.87 11.45
CA ALA A 269 11.99 -14.76 11.63
C ALA A 269 11.26 -16.10 11.36
N HIS A 270 11.81 -16.92 10.46
CA HIS A 270 11.30 -18.28 10.17
C HIS A 270 11.47 -19.24 11.37
N LEU A 271 12.47 -19.03 12.22
CA LEU A 271 12.74 -19.87 13.39
C LEU A 271 11.88 -19.47 14.60
N ALA A 272 11.61 -18.17 14.77
CA ALA A 272 10.73 -17.68 15.83
C ALA A 272 9.28 -18.18 15.68
N TRP A 273 8.76 -18.25 14.44
CA TRP A 273 7.45 -18.83 14.15
C TRP A 273 7.37 -20.33 14.47
N ARG A 274 8.40 -21.11 14.11
CA ARG A 274 8.45 -22.56 14.40
C ARG A 274 8.52 -22.87 15.90
N ALA A 275 9.22 -22.06 16.68
CA ALA A 275 9.32 -22.23 18.13
C ALA A 275 7.97 -21.97 18.83
N MET A 276 7.19 -20.99 18.36
CA MET A 276 5.86 -20.70 18.91
C MET A 276 4.82 -21.75 18.52
N ALA A 277 4.87 -22.28 17.30
CA ALA A 277 3.95 -23.32 16.84
C ALA A 277 4.19 -24.69 17.51
N HIS A 278 5.43 -25.03 17.89
CA HIS A 278 5.73 -26.28 18.62
C HIS A 278 5.43 -26.22 20.12
N SER A 279 5.49 -25.04 20.73
CA SER A 279 5.14 -24.85 22.15
C SER A 279 3.63 -25.00 22.41
N GLN A 280 2.78 -24.59 21.46
CA GLN A 280 1.32 -24.78 21.58
C GLN A 280 0.84 -26.19 21.22
N ALA A 281 1.63 -26.97 20.47
CA ALA A 281 1.29 -28.35 20.14
C ALA A 281 1.65 -29.36 21.26
N SER A 282 2.58 -29.01 22.15
CA SER A 282 3.03 -29.89 23.24
C SER A 282 2.26 -29.72 24.56
N SER A 283 1.39 -28.71 24.68
CA SER A 283 0.54 -28.50 25.86
C SER A 283 -0.87 -29.09 25.74
N ALA A 284 -1.24 -29.68 24.59
CA ALA A 284 -2.57 -30.23 24.35
C ALA A 284 -2.69 -31.75 24.56
N SER A 285 -1.65 -32.45 25.03
CA SER A 285 -1.69 -33.91 25.25
C SER A 285 -1.30 -34.30 26.69
N ALA A 286 -2.10 -33.89 27.67
CA ALA A 286 -2.10 -34.49 28.99
C ALA A 286 -3.43 -34.23 29.72
N SER A 287 -4.36 -35.19 29.66
CA SER A 287 -5.36 -35.40 30.71
C SER A 287 -5.54 -36.91 30.86
N PRO A 288 -5.24 -37.49 32.03
CA PRO A 288 -5.42 -38.91 32.29
C PRO A 288 -6.87 -39.22 32.70
N ALA A 289 -7.19 -40.50 32.54
CA ALA A 289 -8.43 -41.15 32.97
C ALA A 289 -8.70 -41.04 34.48
#